data_AF-A0A961M9D1-F1
#
_entry.id   AF-A0A961M9D1-F1
#
_cell.length_a   1.000
_cell.length_b   1.000
_cell.length_c   1.000
_cell.angle_alpha   90.00
_cell.angle_beta   90.00
_cell.angle_gamma   90.00
#
_symmetry.space_group_name_H-M   'P 1'
#
loop_
_entity.id
_entity.type
_entity.pdbx_description
1 polymer ?
#
loop_
_entity_poly.entity_id
_entity_poly.type
_entity_poly.pdbx_seq_one_letter_code
_entity_poly.pdbx_strand_id
1 'polypeptide(L)'
;LGGDVPRDARFGMILSYLALNMTEEAARIAAATNLTQQQRLETETVILDQRGVRAYHAREYSQSIAYFNALEQISGSLRRDLAMLRAYAYMNAGQNAEALAEFTRLHNELATDETRAAIQSLRNMMSG
;
A
#
# COMPACT_ATOMS: atom_id res chain seq x y z
N LEU A 1 -31.30 -1.04 23.00
CA LEU A 1 -30.53 -0.71 21.78
C LEU A 1 -29.06 -0.86 22.14
N GLY A 2 -28.46 -1.99 21.73
CA GLY A 2 -27.15 -2.47 22.20
C GLY A 2 -25.98 -1.71 21.59
N GLY A 3 -24.79 -1.88 22.19
CA GLY A 3 -23.54 -1.19 21.85
C GLY A 3 -23.02 -1.35 20.40
N ASP A 4 -23.72 -2.09 19.54
CA ASP A 4 -23.41 -2.26 18.12
C ASP A 4 -23.77 -1.03 17.27
N VAL A 5 -24.87 -0.32 17.57
CA VAL A 5 -25.33 0.83 16.76
C VAL A 5 -24.31 1.99 16.74
N PRO A 6 -23.70 2.39 17.88
CA PRO A 6 -22.68 3.44 17.85
C PRO A 6 -21.40 3.03 17.10
N ARG A 7 -20.99 1.75 17.17
CA ARG A 7 -19.82 1.24 16.43
C ARG A 7 -20.07 1.29 14.93
N ASP A 8 -21.22 0.78 14.49
CA ASP A 8 -21.53 0.67 13.05
C ASP A 8 -21.71 2.06 12.42
N ALA A 9 -22.28 3.02 13.14
CA ALA A 9 -22.33 4.42 12.71
C ALA A 9 -20.93 5.03 12.56
N ARG A 10 -20.02 4.81 13.52
CA ARG A 10 -18.63 5.27 13.42
C ARG A 10 -17.87 4.60 12.29
N PHE A 11 -18.12 3.31 12.05
CA PHE A 11 -17.54 2.60 10.93
C PHE A 11 -17.99 3.19 9.59
N GLY A 12 -19.27 3.48 9.41
CA GLY A 12 -19.76 4.19 8.21
C GLY A 12 -19.13 5.59 8.02
N MET A 13 -18.90 6.32 9.11
CA MET A 13 -18.21 7.62 9.09
C MET A 13 -16.74 7.47 8.65
N ILE A 14 -16.03 6.46 9.15
CA ILE A 14 -14.66 6.13 8.73
C ILE A 14 -14.61 5.85 7.22
N LEU A 15 -15.49 4.97 6.72
CA LEU A 15 -15.55 4.65 5.29
C LEU A 15 -15.86 5.89 4.43
N SER A 16 -16.72 6.78 4.92
CA SER A 16 -17.05 8.04 4.24
C SER A 16 -15.82 8.97 4.15
N TYR A 17 -15.04 9.09 5.21
CA TYR A 17 -13.80 9.86 5.17
C TYR A 17 -12.76 9.26 4.24
N LEU A 18 -12.62 7.93 4.23
CA LEU A 18 -11.71 7.24 3.32
C LEU A 18 -12.11 7.46 1.85
N ALA A 19 -13.41 7.42 1.54
CA ALA A 19 -13.93 7.72 0.21
C ALA A 19 -13.64 9.17 -0.24
N LEU A 20 -13.51 10.10 0.71
CA LEU A 20 -13.12 11.50 0.47
C LEU A 20 -11.60 11.73 0.53
N ASN A 21 -10.78 10.66 0.59
CA ASN A 21 -9.32 10.72 0.80
C ASN A 21 -8.89 11.48 2.07
N MET A 22 -9.77 11.57 3.07
CA MET A 22 -9.48 12.12 4.39
C MET A 22 -8.87 11.03 5.29
N THR A 23 -7.74 10.48 4.83
CA THR A 23 -7.12 9.26 5.39
C THR A 23 -6.74 9.42 6.87
N GLU A 24 -6.22 10.59 7.26
CA GLU A 24 -5.75 10.80 8.63
C GLU A 24 -6.92 11.02 9.60
N GLU A 25 -7.99 11.68 9.18
CA GLU A 25 -9.24 11.80 9.94
C GLU A 25 -9.86 10.42 10.16
N ALA A 26 -9.95 9.61 9.10
CA ALA A 26 -10.44 8.23 9.19
C ALA A 26 -9.59 7.40 10.16
N ALA A 27 -8.27 7.45 10.05
CA ALA A 27 -7.34 6.72 10.94
C ALA A 27 -7.51 7.12 12.40
N ARG A 28 -7.65 8.42 12.71
CA ARG A 28 -7.89 8.90 14.08
C ARG A 28 -9.19 8.35 14.67
N ILE A 29 -10.27 8.35 13.89
CA ILE A 29 -11.57 7.83 14.34
C ILE A 29 -11.53 6.31 14.50
N ALA A 30 -10.87 5.60 13.59
CA ALA A 30 -10.68 4.15 13.65
C ALA A 30 -9.89 3.73 14.91
N ALA A 31 -8.83 4.45 15.25
CA ALA A 31 -8.05 4.21 16.47
C ALA A 31 -8.87 4.42 17.75
N ALA A 32 -9.80 5.37 17.74
CA ALA A 32 -10.70 5.67 18.86
C ALA A 32 -11.99 4.82 18.90
N THR A 33 -12.12 3.84 18.01
CA THR A 33 -13.32 3.00 17.88
C THR A 33 -12.99 1.53 18.10
N ASN A 34 -13.79 0.84 18.91
CA ASN A 34 -13.69 -0.61 19.09
C ASN A 34 -14.29 -1.35 17.87
N LEU A 35 -13.65 -1.20 16.72
CA LEU A 35 -14.01 -1.90 15.49
C LEU A 35 -13.89 -3.41 15.69
N THR A 36 -14.78 -4.16 15.03
CA THR A 36 -14.58 -5.61 14.90
C THR A 36 -13.29 -5.89 14.13
N GLN A 37 -12.77 -7.10 14.25
CA GLN A 37 -11.57 -7.49 13.51
C GLN A 37 -11.73 -7.26 11.99
N GLN A 38 -12.89 -7.61 11.44
CA GLN A 38 -13.19 -7.41 10.01
C GLN A 38 -13.22 -5.93 9.64
N GLN A 39 -13.91 -5.10 10.42
CA GLN A 39 -14.00 -3.64 10.17
C GLN A 39 -12.62 -2.98 10.27
N ARG A 40 -11.78 -3.42 11.20
CA ARG A 40 -10.41 -2.94 11.35
C ARG A 40 -9.57 -3.31 10.14
N LEU A 41 -9.65 -4.57 9.68
CA LEU A 41 -8.91 -5.03 8.51
C LEU A 41 -9.28 -4.22 7.26
N GLU A 42 -10.58 -4.02 7.01
CA GLU A 42 -11.08 -3.22 5.89
C GLU A 42 -10.59 -1.78 5.95
N THR A 43 -10.69 -1.16 7.12
CA THR A 43 -10.23 0.22 7.35
C THR A 43 -8.73 0.36 7.11
N GLU A 44 -7.91 -0.51 7.72
CA GLU A 44 -6.45 -0.39 7.61
C GLU A 44 -5.93 -0.74 6.22
N THR A 45 -6.60 -1.62 5.49
CA THR A 45 -6.28 -1.91 4.08
C THR A 45 -6.32 -0.62 3.25
N VAL A 46 -7.40 0.16 3.36
CA VAL A 46 -7.57 1.41 2.60
C VAL A 46 -6.62 2.50 3.09
N ILE A 47 -6.40 2.61 4.41
CA ILE A 47 -5.47 3.58 4.98
C ILE A 47 -4.04 3.35 4.48
N LEU A 48 -3.56 2.10 4.51
CA LEU A 48 -2.21 1.75 4.09
C LEU A 48 -2.02 1.93 2.57
N ASP A 49 -3.02 1.57 1.76
CA ASP A 49 -3.03 1.86 0.31
C ASP A 49 -2.85 3.36 0.07
N GLN A 50 -3.75 4.19 0.61
CA GLN A 50 -3.73 5.64 0.43
C GLN A 50 -2.43 6.29 0.94
N ARG A 51 -1.92 5.87 2.10
CA ARG A 51 -0.65 6.36 2.65
C ARG A 51 0.54 5.95 1.79
N GLY A 52 0.58 4.70 1.31
CA GLY A 52 1.65 4.20 0.46
C GLY A 52 1.74 4.95 -0.87
N VAL A 53 0.58 5.18 -1.52
CA VAL A 53 0.48 5.96 -2.77
C VAL A 53 0.89 7.41 -2.54
N ARG A 54 0.37 8.05 -1.48
CA ARG A 54 0.71 9.44 -1.15
C ARG A 54 2.21 9.61 -0.86
N ALA A 55 2.81 8.72 -0.08
CA ALA A 55 4.23 8.74 0.23
C ALA A 55 5.09 8.58 -1.03
N TYR A 56 4.70 7.70 -1.97
CA TYR A 56 5.39 7.57 -3.25
C TYR A 56 5.40 8.88 -4.03
N HIS A 57 4.24 9.53 -4.16
CA HIS A 57 4.13 10.80 -4.87
C HIS A 57 4.87 11.95 -4.18
N ALA A 58 4.97 11.90 -2.85
CA ALA A 58 5.80 12.81 -2.06
C ALA A 58 7.31 12.52 -2.14
N ARG A 59 7.72 11.46 -2.88
CA ARG A 59 9.11 10.95 -2.96
C ARG A 59 9.67 10.45 -1.62
N GLU A 60 8.78 10.10 -0.70
CA GLU A 60 9.09 9.48 0.58
C GLU A 60 9.17 7.95 0.40
N TYR A 61 10.08 7.49 -0.46
CA TYR A 61 10.10 6.11 -0.95
C TYR A 61 10.20 5.08 0.18
N SER A 62 11.02 5.32 1.20
CA SER A 62 11.12 4.43 2.36
C SER A 62 9.80 4.30 3.13
N GLN A 63 9.02 5.38 3.27
CA GLN A 63 7.71 5.31 3.89
C GLN A 63 6.69 4.58 3.01
N SER A 64 6.71 4.86 1.70
CA SER A 64 5.87 4.17 0.73
C SER A 64 6.06 2.65 0.79
N ILE A 65 7.31 2.19 0.79
CA ILE A 65 7.68 0.78 0.95
C ILE A 65 7.13 0.22 2.27
N ALA A 66 7.31 0.94 3.38
CA ALA A 66 6.84 0.49 4.69
C ALA A 66 5.31 0.31 4.72
N TYR A 67 4.55 1.24 4.13
CA TYR A 67 3.09 1.11 4.05
C TYR A 67 2.65 -0.06 3.18
N PHE A 68 3.27 -0.28 2.03
CA PHE A 68 2.94 -1.40 1.16
C PHE A 68 3.34 -2.77 1.75
N ASN A 69 4.45 -2.84 2.49
CA ASN A 69 4.83 -4.03 3.23
C ASN A 69 3.82 -4.34 4.34
N ALA A 70 3.40 -3.32 5.10
CA ALA A 70 2.38 -3.49 6.13
C ALA A 70 1.04 -3.92 5.52
N LEU A 71 0.67 -3.35 4.36
CA LEU A 71 -0.54 -3.72 3.63
C LEU A 71 -0.50 -5.20 3.23
N GLU A 72 0.57 -5.64 2.57
CA GLU A 72 0.75 -7.04 2.16
C GLU A 72 0.73 -8.00 3.36
N GLN A 73 1.30 -7.60 4.49
CA GLN A 73 1.29 -8.40 5.71
C GLN A 73 -0.13 -8.64 6.25
N ILE A 74 -1.03 -7.66 6.15
CA ILE A 74 -2.41 -7.78 6.66
C ILE A 74 -3.38 -8.38 5.63
N SER A 75 -3.17 -8.14 4.33
CA SER A 75 -4.04 -8.65 3.26
C SER A 75 -3.59 -10.01 2.72
N GLY A 76 -2.35 -10.43 3.01
CA GLY A 76 -1.71 -11.64 2.49
C GLY A 76 -1.22 -11.52 1.04
N SER A 77 -1.53 -10.42 0.35
CA SER A 77 -1.07 -10.14 -1.01
C SER A 77 -1.19 -8.64 -1.33
N LEU A 78 -0.31 -8.15 -2.19
CA LEU A 78 -0.37 -6.77 -2.66
C LEU A 78 -0.99 -6.71 -4.06
N ARG A 79 -1.94 -5.79 -4.27
CA ARG A 79 -2.52 -5.54 -5.61
C ARG A 79 -1.39 -5.18 -6.58
N ARG A 80 -1.46 -5.67 -7.82
CA ARG A 80 -0.34 -5.62 -8.77
C ARG A 80 0.18 -4.20 -9.03
N ASP A 81 -0.72 -3.22 -9.13
CA ASP A 81 -0.39 -1.80 -9.27
C ASP A 81 0.39 -1.25 -8.06
N LEU A 82 0.00 -1.61 -6.83
CA LEU A 82 0.72 -1.22 -5.62
C LEU A 82 2.09 -1.93 -5.53
N ALA A 83 2.17 -3.18 -5.96
CA ALA A 83 3.44 -3.91 -6.04
C ALA A 83 4.39 -3.31 -7.10
N MET A 84 3.86 -2.86 -8.24
CA MET A 84 4.64 -2.07 -9.21
C MET A 84 5.13 -0.77 -8.58
N LEU A 85 4.27 -0.05 -7.87
CA LEU A 85 4.64 1.19 -7.20
C LEU A 85 5.71 0.97 -6.12
N ARG A 86 5.62 -0.13 -5.36
CA ARG A 86 6.65 -0.55 -4.40
C ARG A 86 7.97 -0.89 -5.08
N ALA A 87 7.95 -1.61 -6.21
CA ALA A 87 9.15 -1.90 -6.99
C ALA A 87 9.84 -0.62 -7.49
N TYR A 88 9.05 0.36 -7.96
CA TYR A 88 9.58 1.69 -8.29
C TYR A 88 10.07 2.45 -7.06
N ALA A 89 9.42 2.32 -5.90
CA ALA A 89 9.89 2.93 -4.67
C ALA A 89 11.25 2.36 -4.25
N TYR A 90 11.44 1.04 -4.32
CA TYR A 90 12.74 0.40 -4.10
C TYR A 90 13.80 0.95 -5.06
N MET A 91 13.48 1.02 -6.36
CA MET A 91 14.40 1.54 -7.38
C MET A 91 14.81 2.99 -7.09
N ASN A 92 13.86 3.87 -6.77
CA ASN A 92 14.15 5.27 -6.47
C ASN A 92 14.85 5.48 -5.11
N ALA A 93 14.68 4.55 -4.17
CA ALA A 93 15.43 4.53 -2.92
C ALA A 93 16.88 3.98 -3.06
N GLY A 94 17.28 3.56 -4.28
CA GLY A 94 18.58 2.93 -4.52
C GLY A 94 18.66 1.46 -4.09
N GLN A 95 17.53 0.87 -3.71
CA GLN A 95 17.40 -0.54 -3.31
C GLN A 95 17.22 -1.42 -4.56
N ASN A 96 18.25 -1.43 -5.41
CA ASN A 96 18.19 -2.00 -6.76
C ASN A 96 17.96 -3.52 -6.76
N ALA A 97 18.48 -4.23 -5.75
CA ALA A 97 18.32 -5.69 -5.64
C ALA A 97 16.86 -6.06 -5.32
N GLU A 98 16.25 -5.35 -4.37
CA GLU A 98 14.85 -5.50 -3.98
C GLU A 98 13.91 -5.12 -5.13
N ALA A 99 14.20 -4.00 -5.82
CA ALA A 99 13.46 -3.60 -7.00
C ALA A 99 13.52 -4.67 -8.09
N LEU A 100 14.71 -5.22 -8.37
CA LEU A 100 14.90 -6.25 -9.39
C LEU A 100 14.14 -7.52 -9.04
N ALA A 101 14.19 -7.95 -7.78
CA ALA A 101 13.44 -9.11 -7.30
C ALA A 101 11.93 -8.90 -7.47
N GLU A 102 11.40 -7.74 -7.11
CA GLU A 102 9.97 -7.47 -7.21
C GLU A 102 9.49 -7.33 -8.66
N PHE A 103 10.21 -6.60 -9.52
CA PHE A 103 9.86 -6.55 -10.95
C PHE A 103 9.95 -7.92 -11.62
N THR A 104 10.93 -8.75 -11.25
CA THR A 104 11.06 -10.12 -11.77
C THR A 104 9.88 -10.98 -11.35
N ARG A 105 9.44 -10.90 -10.08
CA ARG A 105 8.23 -11.58 -9.60
C ARG A 105 7.00 -11.15 -10.40
N LEU A 106 6.78 -9.84 -10.55
CA LEU A 106 5.65 -9.28 -11.31
C LEU A 106 5.68 -9.65 -12.80
N HIS A 107 6.87 -9.76 -13.39
CA HIS A 107 7.06 -10.22 -14.76
C HIS A 107 6.69 -11.69 -14.92
N ASN A 108 7.05 -12.53 -13.95
CA ASN A 108 6.74 -13.96 -13.98
C ASN A 108 5.25 -14.23 -13.79
N GLU A 109 4.54 -13.38 -13.03
CA GLU A 109 3.08 -13.43 -12.90
C GLU A 109 2.37 -12.95 -14.18
N LEU A 110 2.85 -11.82 -14.75
CA LEU A 110 2.39 -11.31 -16.03
C LEU A 110 3.48 -10.44 -16.66
N ALA A 111 4.05 -10.95 -17.74
CA ALA A 111 5.06 -10.25 -18.51
C ALA A 111 4.45 -9.04 -19.24
N THR A 112 5.02 -7.87 -19.01
CA THR A 112 4.65 -6.61 -19.69
C THR A 112 5.88 -5.91 -20.22
N ASP A 113 5.69 -4.96 -21.15
CA ASP A 113 6.79 -4.13 -21.64
C ASP A 113 7.42 -3.30 -20.51
N GLU A 114 6.61 -2.82 -19.58
CA GLU A 114 7.04 -2.05 -18.41
C GLU A 114 7.95 -2.86 -17.49
N THR A 115 7.54 -4.08 -17.11
CA THR A 115 8.38 -4.95 -16.25
C THR A 115 9.68 -5.36 -16.94
N ARG A 116 9.63 -5.64 -18.26
CA ARG A 116 10.82 -5.95 -19.05
C ARG A 116 11.81 -4.77 -19.09
N ALA A 117 11.29 -3.56 -19.33
CA ALA A 117 12.10 -2.35 -19.36
C ALA A 117 12.71 -2.04 -17.98
N ALA A 118 11.93 -2.16 -16.91
CA ALA A 118 12.41 -1.92 -15.54
C ALA A 118 13.53 -2.89 -15.14
N ILE A 119 13.36 -4.20 -15.41
CA ILE A 119 14.39 -5.22 -15.17
C ILE A 119 15.67 -4.91 -15.95
N GLN A 120 15.55 -4.55 -17.23
CA GLN A 120 16.72 -4.22 -18.04
C GLN A 120 17.44 -2.97 -17.51
N SER A 121 16.69 -1.94 -17.12
CA SER A 121 17.23 -0.72 -16.54
C SER A 121 18.03 -1.01 -15.26
N LEU A 122 17.45 -1.79 -14.34
CA LEU A 122 18.11 -2.18 -13.09
C LEU A 122 19.37 -3.02 -13.34
N ARG A 123 19.34 -3.97 -14.28
CA ARG A 123 20.53 -4.75 -14.64
C ARG A 123 21.66 -3.86 -15.16
N ASN A 124 21.34 -2.86 -15.97
CA ASN A 124 22.34 -1.90 -16.45
C ASN A 124 22.91 -1.06 -15.29
N MET A 125 22.05 -0.57 -14.38
CA MET A 125 22.47 0.21 -13.20
C MET A 125 23.37 -0.60 -12.25
N MET A 126 23.15 -1.90 -12.14
CA MET A 126 23.94 -2.78 -11.25
C MET A 126 25.26 -3.29 -11.87
N SER A 127 25.43 -3.11 -13.19
CA SER A 127 26.61 -3.59 -13.92
C SER A 127 27.65 -2.51 -14.21
N GLY A 128 27.34 -1.24 -13.92
CA GLY A 128 28.25 -0.09 -14.03
C GLY A 128 28.88 0.26 -12.70
#